data_AF-X0XUQ5-F1
#
_entry.id   AF-X0XUQ5-F1
#
_cell.length_a   1.000
_cell.length_b   1.000
_cell.length_c   1.000
_cell.angle_alpha   90.00
_cell.angle_beta   90.00
_cell.angle_gamma   90.00
#
_symmetry.space_group_name_H-M   'P 1'
#
loop_
_entity.id
_entity.type
_entity.pdbx_description
1 polymer ?
#
loop_
_entity_poly.entity_id
_entity_poly.type
_entity_poly.pdbx_seq_one_letter_code
_entity_poly.pdbx_strand_id
1 'polypeptide(L)'
;QRVQDLYLLWQNEDGGWPYGRGRLNPDRRQNSYGSMTAAAVASLFITRDYLYPGIGCPCKGGKSTGRVPQLDKAIDGGVDWLAENFAGDRHPKYSTPARRVLYWLYACERVGLAAGLKYFGGHDWYAEGAEYLLSEQGRRSGRWGQVYQTCWAVCFLVKGRAPILFNKLKFKGLWNNHSRDVANLARYIGNLKEQPIQWQIITLEAPVEEWHDAPILYISAESRLRLTDEHKAKLRRFT
;
A
#
# COMPACT_ATOMS: atom_id res chain seq x y z
N GLN A 1 10.84 16.16 7.35
CA GLN A 1 10.57 17.25 6.39
C GLN A 1 11.39 17.11 5.11
N ARG A 2 12.73 17.32 5.12
CA ARG A 2 13.58 17.30 3.91
C ARG A 2 13.38 16.10 2.96
N VAL A 3 13.21 14.89 3.51
CA VAL A 3 12.95 13.67 2.72
C VAL A 3 11.61 13.76 1.97
N GLN A 4 10.56 14.25 2.63
CA GLN A 4 9.25 14.43 2.01
C GLN A 4 9.33 15.43 0.85
N ASP A 5 9.97 16.58 1.09
CA ASP A 5 10.09 17.64 0.09
C ASP A 5 10.85 17.13 -1.16
N LEU A 6 11.88 16.31 -0.96
CA LEU A 6 12.62 15.68 -2.06
C LEU A 6 11.73 14.78 -2.92
N TYR A 7 10.94 13.90 -2.29
CA TYR A 7 10.03 13.02 -3.03
C TYR A 7 8.92 13.81 -3.74
N LEU A 8 8.36 14.84 -3.10
CA LEU A 8 7.37 15.71 -3.72
C LEU A 8 7.92 16.48 -4.93
N LEU A 9 9.19 16.89 -4.89
CA LEU A 9 9.85 17.58 -6.00
C LEU A 9 10.17 16.67 -7.19
N TRP A 10 10.36 15.37 -6.93
CA TRP A 10 10.89 14.42 -7.93
C TRP A 10 9.85 13.51 -8.56
N GLN A 11 8.58 13.62 -8.17
CA GLN A 11 7.50 12.88 -8.82
C GLN A 11 7.34 13.36 -10.27
N ASN A 12 7.24 12.42 -11.21
CA ASN A 12 6.94 12.69 -12.60
C ASN A 12 5.43 12.98 -12.79
N GLU A 13 5.07 13.52 -13.96
CA GLU A 13 3.67 13.82 -14.29
C GLU A 13 2.79 12.57 -14.38
N ASP A 14 3.37 11.40 -14.64
CA ASP A 14 2.68 10.11 -14.60
C ASP A 14 2.43 9.61 -13.16
N GLY A 15 2.86 10.34 -12.13
CA GLY A 15 2.72 9.94 -10.73
C GLY A 15 3.82 9.02 -10.22
N GLY A 16 4.71 8.52 -11.09
CA GLY A 16 5.82 7.66 -10.71
C GLY A 16 7.09 8.43 -10.33
N TRP A 17 8.11 7.69 -9.88
CA TRP A 17 9.42 8.24 -9.53
C TRP A 17 10.54 7.63 -10.37
N PRO A 18 11.51 8.44 -10.82
CA PRO A 18 12.69 7.94 -11.49
C PRO A 18 13.68 7.28 -10.51
N TYR A 19 14.65 6.53 -11.04
CA TYR A 19 15.76 5.99 -10.26
C TYR A 19 16.72 7.08 -9.73
N GLY A 20 16.88 8.16 -10.49
CA GLY A 20 17.52 9.37 -10.00
C GLY A 20 17.24 10.55 -10.93
N ARG A 21 17.51 11.78 -10.47
CA ARG A 21 17.78 12.90 -11.37
C ARG A 21 19.26 12.87 -11.70
N GLY A 22 19.59 12.88 -12.98
CA GLY A 22 20.94 12.57 -13.45
C GLY A 22 22.00 13.50 -12.84
N ARG A 23 22.97 12.92 -12.12
CA ARG A 23 24.32 13.50 -12.04
C ARG A 23 24.97 13.66 -13.44
N LEU A 24 24.38 13.06 -14.46
CA LEU A 24 24.87 13.05 -15.84
C LEU A 24 24.10 13.99 -16.78
N ASN A 25 22.89 14.45 -16.44
CA ASN A 25 22.15 15.45 -17.23
C ASN A 25 20.95 16.02 -16.43
N PRO A 26 21.04 17.25 -15.89
CA PRO A 26 19.96 17.89 -15.13
C PRO A 26 18.67 18.12 -15.94
N ASP A 27 18.79 18.20 -17.26
CA ASP A 27 17.70 18.61 -18.17
C ASP A 27 16.85 17.43 -18.68
N ARG A 28 17.28 16.18 -18.45
CA ARG A 28 16.47 15.00 -18.79
C ARG A 28 15.76 14.45 -17.56
N ARG A 29 14.44 14.68 -17.48
CA ARG A 29 13.57 13.90 -16.59
C ARG A 29 13.70 12.43 -16.97
N GLN A 30 14.13 11.60 -16.02
CA GLN A 30 14.19 10.16 -16.22
C GLN A 30 12.79 9.56 -16.12
N ASN A 31 12.54 8.50 -16.88
CA ASN A 31 11.29 7.77 -16.83
C ASN A 31 11.05 7.18 -15.43
N SER A 32 9.78 7.08 -15.05
CA SER A 32 9.36 6.43 -13.82
C SER A 32 9.75 4.97 -13.79
N TYR A 33 10.15 4.49 -12.61
CA TYR A 33 10.81 3.20 -12.42
C TYR A 33 10.14 2.43 -11.28
N GLY A 34 9.75 1.17 -11.52
CA GLY A 34 8.91 0.37 -10.62
C GLY A 34 9.28 0.49 -9.15
N SER A 35 10.39 -0.12 -8.74
CA SER A 35 10.80 -0.14 -7.33
C SER A 35 11.07 1.25 -6.73
N MET A 36 11.28 2.29 -7.55
CA MET A 36 11.52 3.65 -7.08
C MET A 36 10.20 4.36 -6.82
N THR A 37 9.19 4.15 -7.66
CA THR A 37 7.82 4.54 -7.35
C THR A 37 7.34 3.88 -6.06
N ALA A 38 7.48 2.55 -5.94
CA ALA A 38 7.06 1.86 -4.71
C ALA A 38 7.84 2.33 -3.47
N ALA A 39 9.17 2.51 -3.58
CA ALA A 39 9.97 3.05 -2.49
C ALA A 39 9.57 4.48 -2.11
N ALA A 40 9.27 5.35 -3.08
CA ALA A 40 8.85 6.72 -2.84
C ALA A 40 7.50 6.77 -2.12
N VAL A 41 6.50 6.01 -2.59
CA VAL A 41 5.19 5.93 -1.94
C VAL A 41 5.32 5.43 -0.50
N ALA A 42 6.07 4.35 -0.26
CA ALA A 42 6.31 3.85 1.09
C ALA A 42 7.00 4.91 1.98
N SER A 43 8.00 5.62 1.45
CA SER A 43 8.66 6.71 2.15
C SER A 43 7.72 7.87 2.47
N LEU A 44 6.81 8.24 1.57
CA LEU A 44 5.81 9.29 1.82
C LEU A 44 4.81 8.89 2.91
N PHE A 45 4.43 7.61 3.01
CA PHE A 45 3.66 7.10 4.15
C PHE A 45 4.43 7.18 5.46
N ILE A 46 5.73 6.85 5.44
CA ILE A 46 6.58 7.01 6.64
C ILE A 46 6.66 8.49 7.03
N THR A 47 6.96 9.40 6.10
CA THR A 47 7.03 10.83 6.44
C THR A 47 5.69 11.37 6.90
N ARG A 48 4.58 10.88 6.34
CA ARG A 48 3.25 11.17 6.85
C ARG A 48 3.11 10.82 8.33
N ASP A 49 3.44 9.58 8.69
CA ASP A 49 3.24 9.06 10.04
C ASP A 49 4.05 9.85 11.08
N TYR A 50 5.25 10.33 10.71
CA TYR A 50 6.10 11.13 11.61
C TYR A 50 5.78 12.63 11.63
N LEU A 51 5.39 13.23 10.50
CA LEU A 51 5.16 14.68 10.39
C LEU A 51 3.72 15.08 10.71
N TYR A 52 2.77 14.16 10.51
CA TYR A 52 1.33 14.40 10.73
C TYR A 52 0.69 13.25 11.54
N PRO A 53 1.19 12.93 12.75
CA PRO A 53 0.71 11.79 13.53
C PRO A 53 -0.77 11.90 13.93
N GLY A 54 -1.28 13.13 14.04
CA GLY A 54 -2.68 13.44 14.30
C GLY A 54 -3.45 13.84 13.05
N ILE A 55 -3.06 13.45 11.83
CA ILE A 55 -3.81 13.87 10.64
C ILE A 55 -5.29 13.47 10.75
N GLY A 56 -6.16 14.48 10.69
CA GLY A 56 -7.59 14.37 10.89
C GLY A 56 -8.08 14.41 12.34
N CYS A 57 -7.21 14.44 13.34
CA CYS A 57 -7.56 14.53 14.76
C CYS A 57 -6.72 15.60 15.52
N PRO A 58 -7.22 16.18 16.63
CA PRO A 58 -8.58 16.08 17.14
C PRO A 58 -9.59 16.77 16.19
N CYS A 59 -10.82 16.25 16.16
CA CYS A 59 -11.90 16.80 15.34
C CYS A 59 -12.38 18.14 15.91
N LYS A 60 -11.76 19.24 15.51
CA LYS A 60 -12.23 20.58 15.92
C LYS A 60 -13.65 20.81 15.37
N GLY A 61 -14.61 21.05 16.25
CA GLY A 61 -16.02 21.20 15.86
C GLY A 61 -16.65 19.93 15.29
N GLY A 62 -16.15 18.75 15.68
CA GLY A 62 -16.71 17.45 15.25
C GLY A 62 -16.39 17.06 13.80
N LYS A 63 -15.44 17.74 13.16
CA LYS A 63 -14.96 17.42 11.81
C LYS A 63 -13.44 17.29 11.78
N SER A 64 -12.96 16.37 10.97
CA SER A 64 -11.55 16.13 10.71
C SER A 64 -10.92 17.30 9.96
N THR A 65 -9.66 17.57 10.28
CA THR A 65 -8.78 18.48 9.51
C THR A 65 -8.38 17.88 8.15
N GLY A 66 -8.69 16.61 7.91
CA GLY A 66 -8.67 15.96 6.62
C GLY A 66 -7.27 15.60 6.13
N ARG A 67 -6.99 15.99 4.88
CA ARG A 67 -5.83 15.59 4.08
C ARG A 67 -4.77 16.71 4.05
N VAL A 68 -3.52 16.36 3.77
CA VAL A 68 -2.43 17.29 3.42
C VAL A 68 -2.36 17.32 1.89
N PRO A 69 -2.95 18.33 1.21
CA PRO A 69 -3.31 18.20 -0.21
C PRO A 69 -2.16 17.80 -1.14
N GLN A 70 -0.98 18.41 -0.97
CA GLN A 70 0.18 18.11 -1.82
C GLN A 70 0.72 16.69 -1.59
N LEU A 71 0.83 16.27 -0.33
CA LEU A 71 1.30 14.93 0.04
C LEU A 71 0.31 13.86 -0.39
N ASP A 72 -0.97 14.09 -0.15
CA ASP A 72 -2.06 13.20 -0.54
C ASP A 72 -2.14 13.00 -2.04
N LYS A 73 -2.06 14.10 -2.82
CA LYS A 73 -2.03 14.02 -4.27
C LYS A 73 -0.83 13.21 -4.77
N ALA A 74 0.34 13.37 -4.14
CA ALA A 74 1.53 12.62 -4.52
C ALA A 74 1.41 11.13 -4.19
N ILE A 75 0.91 10.79 -3.01
CA ILE A 75 0.65 9.39 -2.61
C ILE A 75 -0.37 8.76 -3.56
N ASP A 76 -1.50 9.43 -3.80
CA ASP A 76 -2.56 8.92 -4.69
C ASP A 76 -2.01 8.66 -6.10
N GLY A 77 -1.32 9.64 -6.70
CA GLY A 77 -0.71 9.44 -8.03
C GLY A 77 0.34 8.34 -8.08
N GLY A 78 1.08 8.13 -6.99
CA GLY A 78 2.01 7.01 -6.89
C GLY A 78 1.33 5.65 -6.78
N VAL A 79 0.24 5.57 -6.01
CA VAL A 79 -0.59 4.36 -5.90
C VAL A 79 -1.27 4.06 -7.23
N ASP A 80 -1.78 5.06 -7.93
CA ASP A 80 -2.39 4.91 -9.25
C ASP A 80 -1.36 4.41 -10.28
N TRP A 81 -0.14 4.97 -10.27
CA TRP A 81 0.95 4.46 -11.10
C TRP A 81 1.26 2.98 -10.81
N LEU A 82 1.29 2.58 -9.53
CA LEU A 82 1.48 1.17 -9.17
C LEU A 82 0.31 0.32 -9.66
N ALA A 83 -0.92 0.80 -9.54
CA ALA A 83 -2.11 0.10 -10.03
C ALA A 83 -2.06 -0.16 -11.55
N GLU A 84 -1.55 0.78 -12.33
CA GLU A 84 -1.42 0.66 -13.78
C GLU A 84 -0.24 -0.22 -14.23
N ASN A 85 0.82 -0.30 -13.42
CA ASN A 85 2.09 -0.90 -13.84
C ASN A 85 2.42 -2.18 -13.07
N PHE A 86 1.66 -2.57 -12.06
CA PHE A 86 2.00 -3.71 -11.22
C PHE A 86 2.07 -5.01 -12.03
N ALA A 87 3.04 -5.85 -11.66
CA ALA A 87 3.14 -7.22 -12.12
C ALA A 87 3.85 -8.04 -11.04
N GLY A 88 3.30 -9.21 -10.71
CA GLY A 88 3.89 -10.14 -9.74
C GLY A 88 5.17 -10.83 -10.23
N ASP A 89 5.36 -10.92 -11.55
CA ASP A 89 6.36 -11.76 -12.21
C ASP A 89 7.53 -10.99 -12.85
N ARG A 90 7.43 -9.66 -12.95
CA ARG A 90 8.43 -8.81 -13.64
C ARG A 90 8.57 -7.46 -12.95
N HIS A 91 9.72 -6.81 -13.15
CA HIS A 91 9.95 -5.45 -12.69
C HIS A 91 9.53 -4.45 -13.79
N PRO A 92 8.49 -3.61 -13.58
CA PRO A 92 7.96 -2.73 -14.62
C PRO A 92 8.90 -1.58 -15.01
N LYS A 93 8.88 -1.22 -16.30
CA LYS A 93 9.71 -0.16 -16.91
C LYS A 93 11.22 -0.36 -16.64
N TYR A 94 11.65 -1.61 -16.66
CA TYR A 94 13.05 -2.02 -16.56
C TYR A 94 13.48 -2.88 -17.75
N SER A 95 14.70 -2.67 -18.24
CA SER A 95 15.17 -3.25 -19.52
C SER A 95 15.96 -4.58 -19.40
N THR A 96 16.39 -5.06 -18.22
CA THR A 96 17.09 -6.38 -18.04
C THR A 96 17.57 -6.62 -16.59
N PRO A 97 17.65 -7.84 -15.96
CA PRO A 97 16.92 -9.12 -16.07
C PRO A 97 16.05 -9.43 -14.81
N ALA A 98 15.39 -10.61 -14.79
CA ALA A 98 14.48 -11.15 -13.75
C ALA A 98 14.96 -11.07 -12.26
N ARG A 99 16.27 -10.86 -12.03
CA ARG A 99 16.86 -10.82 -10.67
C ARG A 99 16.38 -9.66 -9.80
N ARG A 100 15.77 -8.62 -10.39
CA ARG A 100 15.23 -7.45 -9.65
C ARG A 100 13.76 -7.57 -9.26
N VAL A 101 13.08 -8.65 -9.67
CA VAL A 101 11.67 -8.87 -9.30
C VAL A 101 11.52 -8.97 -7.78
N LEU A 102 12.45 -9.64 -7.08
CA LEU A 102 12.40 -9.78 -5.62
C LEU A 102 12.49 -8.43 -4.89
N TYR A 103 13.35 -7.51 -5.35
CA TYR A 103 13.42 -6.17 -4.78
C TYR A 103 12.16 -5.34 -5.09
N TRP A 104 11.60 -5.52 -6.29
CA TRP A 104 10.34 -4.90 -6.68
C TRP A 104 9.17 -5.35 -5.82
N LEU A 105 8.97 -6.66 -5.68
CA LEU A 105 7.95 -7.24 -4.81
C LEU A 105 8.10 -6.78 -3.38
N TYR A 106 9.32 -6.83 -2.83
CA TYR A 106 9.61 -6.27 -1.51
C TYR A 106 9.30 -4.76 -1.40
N ALA A 107 9.53 -3.98 -2.45
CA ALA A 107 9.18 -2.56 -2.46
C ALA A 107 7.65 -2.36 -2.47
N CYS A 108 6.91 -3.15 -3.25
CA CYS A 108 5.46 -3.15 -3.32
C CYS A 108 4.80 -3.57 -2.02
N GLU A 109 5.32 -4.62 -1.36
CA GLU A 109 4.88 -5.07 -0.03
C GLU A 109 4.83 -3.90 0.96
N ARG A 110 5.89 -3.09 1.02
CA ARG A 110 5.93 -1.92 1.91
C ARG A 110 4.82 -0.91 1.61
N VAL A 111 4.43 -0.75 0.35
CA VAL A 111 3.30 0.12 -0.03
C VAL A 111 1.98 -0.52 0.38
N GLY A 112 1.76 -1.80 0.04
CA GLY A 112 0.54 -2.53 0.36
C GLY A 112 0.24 -2.49 1.86
N LEU A 113 1.24 -2.79 2.69
CA LEU A 113 1.13 -2.75 4.14
C LEU A 113 0.94 -1.33 4.70
N ALA A 114 1.67 -0.33 4.17
CA ALA A 114 1.55 1.04 4.67
C ALA A 114 0.19 1.67 4.32
N ALA A 115 -0.34 1.35 3.15
CA ALA A 115 -1.57 1.91 2.61
C ALA A 115 -2.82 1.07 2.93
N GLY A 116 -2.66 -0.15 3.45
CA GLY A 116 -3.76 -1.10 3.65
C GLY A 116 -4.38 -1.54 2.31
N LEU A 117 -3.58 -1.67 1.26
CA LEU A 117 -4.08 -2.06 -0.07
C LEU A 117 -3.96 -3.57 -0.24
N LYS A 118 -5.08 -4.25 -0.52
CA LYS A 118 -5.08 -5.63 -1.01
C LYS A 118 -4.72 -5.71 -2.50
N TYR A 119 -5.19 -4.72 -3.26
CA TYR A 119 -4.99 -4.66 -4.70
C TYR A 119 -4.16 -3.46 -5.12
N PHE A 120 -3.28 -3.66 -6.11
CA PHE A 120 -2.81 -2.59 -6.98
C PHE A 120 -3.61 -2.67 -8.28
N GLY A 121 -4.59 -1.78 -8.46
CA GLY A 121 -5.50 -1.87 -9.59
C GLY A 121 -6.33 -3.15 -9.52
N GLY A 122 -6.24 -3.99 -10.56
CA GLY A 122 -6.87 -5.31 -10.58
C GLY A 122 -6.01 -6.44 -10.00
N HIS A 123 -4.80 -6.15 -9.52
CA HIS A 123 -3.81 -7.15 -9.14
C HIS A 123 -3.80 -7.41 -7.64
N ASP A 124 -4.08 -8.63 -7.21
CA ASP A 124 -3.81 -9.07 -5.83
C ASP A 124 -2.30 -9.23 -5.70
N TRP A 125 -1.65 -8.17 -5.21
CA TRP A 125 -0.20 -8.07 -5.25
C TRP A 125 0.48 -9.16 -4.44
N TYR A 126 -0.17 -9.61 -3.35
CA TYR A 126 0.38 -10.65 -2.50
C TYR A 126 0.20 -12.01 -3.15
N ALA A 127 -1.00 -12.34 -3.65
CA ALA A 127 -1.26 -13.62 -4.29
C ALA A 127 -0.37 -13.82 -5.53
N GLU A 128 -0.32 -12.84 -6.43
CA GLU A 128 0.50 -12.91 -7.65
C GLU A 128 2.00 -12.99 -7.34
N GLY A 129 2.47 -12.17 -6.39
CA GLY A 129 3.88 -12.19 -5.98
C GLY A 129 4.27 -13.49 -5.28
N ALA A 130 3.39 -14.03 -4.43
CA ALA A 130 3.63 -15.28 -3.72
C ALA A 130 3.66 -16.48 -4.69
N GLU A 131 2.75 -16.52 -5.67
CA GLU A 131 2.75 -17.54 -6.72
C GLU A 131 4.08 -17.55 -7.48
N TYR A 132 4.52 -16.39 -7.97
CA TYR A 132 5.81 -16.25 -8.64
C TYR A 132 6.99 -16.65 -7.75
N LEU A 133 7.02 -16.22 -6.48
CA LEU A 133 8.12 -16.59 -5.59
C LEU A 133 8.13 -18.10 -5.33
N LEU A 134 6.99 -18.73 -5.10
CA LEU A 134 6.94 -20.17 -4.86
C LEU A 134 7.35 -20.97 -6.10
N SER A 135 7.02 -20.51 -7.32
CA SER A 135 7.45 -21.18 -8.55
C SER A 135 8.96 -21.06 -8.79
N GLU A 136 9.57 -19.95 -8.36
CA GLU A 136 11.01 -19.67 -8.53
C GLU A 136 11.89 -20.21 -7.38
N GLN A 137 11.31 -20.82 -6.34
CA GLN A 137 12.08 -21.35 -5.22
C GLN A 137 12.93 -22.55 -5.66
N GLY A 138 14.24 -22.51 -5.37
CA GLY A 138 15.15 -23.59 -5.77
C GLY A 138 14.79 -24.92 -5.09
N ARG A 139 14.28 -25.90 -5.86
CA ARG A 139 13.76 -27.18 -5.34
C ARG A 139 14.69 -27.96 -4.40
N ARG A 140 16.01 -27.89 -4.63
CA ARG A 140 17.02 -28.57 -3.79
C ARG A 140 17.52 -27.72 -2.64
N SER A 141 17.61 -26.41 -2.84
CA SER A 141 18.29 -25.49 -1.93
C SER A 141 17.34 -24.71 -1.03
N GLY A 142 16.05 -24.69 -1.35
CA GLY A 142 15.01 -23.89 -0.68
C GLY A 142 15.19 -22.38 -0.81
N ARG A 143 16.19 -21.92 -1.57
CA ARG A 143 16.59 -20.49 -1.61
C ARG A 143 16.14 -19.82 -2.91
N TRP A 144 16.03 -18.50 -2.85
CA TRP A 144 15.95 -17.63 -4.02
C TRP A 144 17.32 -17.02 -4.27
N GLY A 145 18.06 -17.53 -5.26
CA GLY A 145 19.36 -17.00 -5.66
C GLY A 145 20.36 -16.77 -4.51
N GLN A 146 20.86 -15.54 -4.40
CA GLN A 146 21.80 -15.11 -3.36
C GLN A 146 21.09 -14.78 -2.03
N VAL A 147 21.86 -14.66 -0.94
CA VAL A 147 21.31 -14.42 0.41
C VAL A 147 20.34 -13.24 0.43
N TYR A 148 20.70 -12.09 -0.15
CA TYR A 148 19.84 -10.89 -0.15
C TYR A 148 18.52 -11.10 -0.90
N GLN A 149 18.51 -11.93 -1.95
CA GLN A 149 17.29 -12.28 -2.69
C GLN A 149 16.38 -13.16 -1.84
N THR A 150 16.95 -14.14 -1.15
CA THR A 150 16.22 -14.98 -0.19
C THR A 150 15.65 -14.12 0.95
N CYS A 151 16.40 -13.14 1.47
CA CYS A 151 15.88 -12.21 2.46
C CYS A 151 14.68 -11.41 1.95
N TRP A 152 14.71 -10.90 0.72
CA TRP A 152 13.55 -10.20 0.14
C TRP A 152 12.35 -11.12 -0.07
N ALA A 153 12.55 -12.34 -0.58
CA ALA A 153 11.48 -13.32 -0.74
C ALA A 153 10.80 -13.65 0.61
N VAL A 154 11.60 -13.92 1.64
CA VAL A 154 11.08 -14.24 2.97
C VAL A 154 10.36 -13.05 3.60
N CYS A 155 10.91 -11.83 3.49
CA CYS A 155 10.21 -10.62 3.95
C CYS A 155 8.83 -10.49 3.30
N PHE A 156 8.77 -10.64 1.97
CA PHE A 156 7.52 -10.53 1.21
C PHE A 156 6.49 -11.57 1.66
N LEU A 157 6.88 -12.85 1.68
CA LEU A 157 6.00 -13.96 2.01
C LEU A 157 5.47 -13.88 3.44
N VAL A 158 6.32 -13.49 4.40
CA VAL A 158 5.96 -13.40 5.82
C VAL A 158 5.10 -12.18 6.10
N LYS A 159 5.51 -11.00 5.62
CA LYS A 159 4.84 -9.75 5.99
C LYS A 159 3.54 -9.53 5.22
N GLY A 160 3.46 -9.98 3.97
CA GLY A 160 2.22 -9.93 3.19
C GLY A 160 1.10 -10.83 3.70
N ARG A 161 1.43 -11.83 4.54
CA ARG A 161 0.47 -12.74 5.19
C ARG A 161 0.16 -12.40 6.65
N ALA A 162 0.57 -11.23 7.12
CA ALA A 162 0.31 -10.86 8.50
C ALA A 162 -1.21 -10.79 8.77
N PRO A 163 -1.69 -11.24 9.95
CA PRO A 163 -3.12 -11.25 10.27
C PRO A 163 -3.77 -9.88 10.07
N ILE A 164 -4.89 -9.85 9.33
CA ILE A 164 -5.67 -8.64 9.09
C ILE A 164 -6.78 -8.58 10.14
N LEU A 165 -6.75 -7.56 10.99
CA LEU A 165 -7.76 -7.41 12.05
C LEU A 165 -8.93 -6.52 11.61
N PHE A 166 -8.66 -5.56 10.73
CA PHE A 166 -9.64 -4.56 10.32
C PHE A 166 -9.76 -4.45 8.80
N ASN A 167 -11.01 -4.46 8.34
CA ASN A 167 -11.42 -4.04 7.01
C ASN A 167 -11.98 -2.62 7.10
N LYS A 168 -11.22 -1.61 6.65
CA LYS A 168 -11.70 -0.23 6.54
C LYS A 168 -12.54 -0.07 5.26
N LEU A 169 -13.80 0.30 5.41
CA LEU A 169 -14.70 0.42 4.27
C LEU A 169 -14.46 1.72 3.49
N LYS A 170 -14.05 1.60 2.23
CA LYS A 170 -14.06 2.67 1.24
C LYS A 170 -15.46 2.76 0.60
N PHE A 171 -16.02 3.97 0.61
CA PHE A 171 -17.30 4.28 -0.01
C PHE A 171 -17.27 5.64 -0.70
N LYS A 172 -18.26 5.93 -1.55
CA LYS A 172 -18.40 7.24 -2.18
C LYS A 172 -18.75 8.32 -1.13
N GLY A 173 -17.76 9.12 -0.77
CA GLY A 173 -17.90 10.19 0.21
C GLY A 173 -16.60 10.43 1.00
N LEU A 174 -16.72 11.14 2.12
CA LEU A 174 -15.65 11.38 3.09
C LEU A 174 -15.48 10.16 4.01
N TRP A 175 -14.82 9.12 3.50
CA TRP A 175 -14.58 7.84 4.20
C TRP A 175 -13.17 7.75 4.84
N ASN A 176 -12.23 8.60 4.42
CA ASN A 176 -10.83 8.52 4.81
C ASN A 176 -10.25 9.82 5.36
N ASN A 177 -11.09 10.69 5.93
CA ASN A 177 -10.63 11.94 6.55
C ASN A 177 -9.75 11.68 7.78
N HIS A 178 -9.85 10.49 8.39
CA HIS A 178 -8.93 9.98 9.39
C HIS A 178 -8.00 8.94 8.77
N SER A 179 -7.12 9.37 7.86
CA SER A 179 -6.40 8.43 6.98
C SER A 179 -5.51 7.40 7.69
N ARG A 180 -5.16 7.64 8.96
CA ARG A 180 -4.29 6.78 9.78
C ARG A 180 -4.95 6.20 11.03
N ASP A 181 -6.26 6.32 11.20
CA ASP A 181 -7.00 5.77 12.34
C ASP A 181 -6.76 4.27 12.56
N VAL A 182 -7.11 3.43 11.59
CA VAL A 182 -7.02 1.97 11.65
C VAL A 182 -5.57 1.53 11.61
N ALA A 183 -4.71 2.20 10.84
CA ALA A 183 -3.27 1.92 10.83
C ALA A 183 -2.66 2.10 12.22
N ASN A 184 -3.04 3.17 12.93
CA ASN A 184 -2.57 3.43 14.29
C ASN A 184 -3.14 2.43 15.29
N LEU A 185 -4.43 2.08 15.16
CA LEU A 185 -5.08 1.07 16.01
C LEU A 185 -4.46 -0.32 15.83
N ALA A 186 -4.25 -0.76 14.58
CA ALA A 186 -3.61 -2.03 14.25
C ALA A 186 -2.18 -2.08 14.82
N ARG A 187 -1.41 -1.01 14.66
CA ARG A 187 -0.06 -0.90 15.26
C ARG A 187 -0.09 -0.97 16.78
N TYR A 188 -1.02 -0.26 17.43
CA TYR A 188 -1.18 -0.28 18.88
C TYR A 188 -1.50 -1.70 19.39
N ILE A 189 -2.46 -2.38 18.78
CA ILE A 189 -2.83 -3.76 19.14
C ILE A 189 -1.65 -4.71 18.87
N GLY A 190 -0.97 -4.56 17.73
CA GLY A 190 0.19 -5.38 17.40
C GLY A 190 1.32 -5.24 18.43
N ASN A 191 1.58 -4.02 18.91
CA ASN A 191 2.55 -3.79 19.99
C ASN A 191 2.11 -4.46 21.30
N LEU A 192 0.84 -4.34 21.70
CA LEU A 192 0.32 -4.97 22.91
C LEU A 192 0.35 -6.51 22.86
N LYS A 193 0.21 -7.08 21.66
CA LYS A 193 0.19 -8.52 21.44
C LYS A 193 1.54 -9.09 21.01
N GLU A 194 2.56 -8.24 20.86
CA GLU A 194 3.89 -8.60 20.35
C GLU A 194 3.83 -9.38 19.02
N GLN A 195 2.84 -9.09 18.19
CA GLN A 195 2.65 -9.74 16.89
C GLN A 195 2.28 -8.71 15.82
N PRO A 196 2.70 -8.90 14.55
CA PRO A 196 2.24 -8.06 13.46
C PRO A 196 0.72 -8.17 13.30
N ILE A 197 0.03 -7.02 13.34
CA ILE A 197 -1.40 -6.90 13.03
C ILE A 197 -1.55 -5.88 11.92
N GLN A 198 -2.24 -6.27 10.85
CA GLN A 198 -2.50 -5.45 9.69
C GLN A 198 -3.96 -5.02 9.61
N TRP A 199 -4.20 -4.16 8.64
CA TRP A 199 -5.51 -3.66 8.24
C TRP A 199 -5.51 -3.54 6.73
N GLN A 200 -6.70 -3.56 6.14
CA GLN A 200 -6.84 -3.32 4.72
C GLN A 200 -8.07 -2.47 4.42
N ILE A 201 -8.09 -1.91 3.22
CA ILE A 201 -9.22 -1.19 2.66
C ILE A 201 -10.00 -2.18 1.81
N ILE A 202 -11.31 -2.26 2.06
CA ILE A 202 -12.25 -2.97 1.21
C ILE A 202 -13.24 -1.99 0.60
N THR A 203 -13.88 -2.37 -0.50
CA THR A 203 -14.96 -1.59 -1.11
C THR A 203 -16.29 -2.33 -1.03
N LEU A 204 -17.39 -1.62 -1.29
CA LEU A 204 -18.72 -2.23 -1.31
C LEU A 204 -18.88 -3.24 -2.46
N GLU A 205 -18.09 -3.06 -3.52
CA GLU A 205 -18.08 -3.88 -4.73
C GLU A 205 -17.30 -5.20 -4.54
N ALA A 206 -16.24 -5.22 -3.72
CA ALA A 206 -15.44 -6.42 -3.45
C ALA A 206 -16.30 -7.55 -2.85
N PRO A 207 -16.22 -8.81 -3.32
CA PRO A 207 -17.07 -9.92 -2.86
C PRO A 207 -17.01 -10.12 -1.33
N VAL A 208 -18.10 -10.64 -0.74
CA VAL A 208 -18.21 -10.71 0.74
C VAL A 208 -17.22 -11.71 1.34
N GLU A 209 -16.81 -12.69 0.55
CA GLU A 209 -15.79 -13.68 0.88
C GLU A 209 -14.48 -12.99 1.27
N GLU A 210 -14.12 -11.89 0.58
CA GLU A 210 -12.96 -11.07 0.93
C GLU A 210 -13.18 -10.19 2.17
N TRP A 211 -14.43 -9.93 2.55
CA TRP A 211 -14.71 -9.21 3.79
C TRP A 211 -14.39 -10.07 5.00
N HIS A 212 -14.39 -11.40 4.84
CA HIS A 212 -14.00 -12.34 5.90
C HIS A 212 -12.48 -12.49 6.08
N ASP A 213 -11.66 -11.80 5.27
CA ASP A 213 -10.21 -11.69 5.51
C ASP A 213 -9.91 -11.03 6.87
N ALA A 214 -10.85 -10.26 7.42
CA ALA A 214 -10.75 -9.65 8.74
C ALA A 214 -12.05 -9.80 9.54
N PRO A 215 -11.99 -9.99 10.86
CA PRO A 215 -13.18 -10.15 11.69
C PRO A 215 -13.90 -8.83 12.01
N ILE A 216 -13.29 -7.67 11.75
CA ILE A 216 -13.87 -6.36 12.08
C ILE A 216 -14.02 -5.51 10.83
N LEU A 217 -15.26 -5.10 10.53
CA LEU A 217 -15.54 -4.04 9.57
C LEU A 217 -15.49 -2.68 10.26
N TYR A 218 -14.55 -1.83 9.84
CA TYR A 218 -14.35 -0.49 10.37
C TYR A 218 -14.90 0.56 9.40
N ILE A 219 -15.78 1.43 9.91
CA ILE A 219 -16.40 2.51 9.14
C ILE A 219 -16.11 3.83 9.83
N SER A 220 -15.41 4.73 9.13
CA SER A 220 -15.15 6.10 9.55
C SER A 220 -15.73 7.04 8.50
N ALA A 221 -16.82 7.73 8.83
CA ALA A 221 -17.62 8.47 7.88
C ALA A 221 -17.87 9.89 8.36
N GLU A 222 -17.41 10.87 7.57
CA GLU A 222 -17.76 12.30 7.75
C GLU A 222 -18.78 12.80 6.72
N SER A 223 -19.36 11.86 5.98
CA SER A 223 -20.45 12.10 5.05
C SER A 223 -21.39 10.90 5.07
N ARG A 224 -22.62 11.08 4.57
CA ARG A 224 -23.63 10.04 4.58
C ARG A 224 -23.19 8.80 3.77
N LEU A 225 -23.03 7.66 4.46
CA LEU A 225 -22.89 6.35 3.84
C LEU A 225 -24.23 5.94 3.21
N ARG A 226 -24.26 5.78 1.88
CA ARG A 226 -25.44 5.34 1.14
C ARG A 226 -25.32 3.85 0.83
N LEU A 227 -26.24 3.05 1.39
CA LEU A 227 -26.28 1.61 1.20
C LEU A 227 -27.51 1.22 0.39
N THR A 228 -27.30 0.50 -0.70
CA THR A 228 -28.37 -0.21 -1.43
C THR A 228 -28.84 -1.41 -0.61
N ASP A 229 -29.94 -2.03 -1.01
CA ASP A 229 -30.42 -3.25 -0.33
C ASP A 229 -29.45 -4.42 -0.51
N GLU A 230 -28.73 -4.46 -1.63
CA GLU A 230 -27.63 -5.40 -1.85
C GLU A 230 -26.48 -5.18 -0.86
N HIS A 231 -26.04 -3.93 -0.66
CA HIS A 231 -25.02 -3.62 0.34
C HIS A 231 -25.45 -4.02 1.75
N LYS A 232 -26.72 -3.80 2.11
CA LYS A 232 -27.27 -4.23 3.41
C LYS A 232 -27.30 -5.75 3.54
N ALA A 233 -27.69 -6.48 2.50
CA ALA A 233 -27.66 -7.94 2.49
C ALA A 233 -26.23 -8.47 2.68
N LYS A 234 -25.25 -7.82 2.05
CA LYS A 234 -23.82 -8.13 2.21
C LYS A 234 -23.32 -7.92 3.63
N LEU A 235 -23.66 -6.80 4.25
CA LEU A 235 -23.36 -6.51 5.65
C LEU A 235 -23.93 -7.58 6.59
N ARG A 236 -25.16 -8.06 6.33
CA ARG A 236 -25.78 -9.14 7.11
C ARG A 236 -25.11 -10.49 6.92
N ARG A 237 -24.51 -10.75 5.75
CA ARG A 237 -23.74 -11.99 5.50
C ARG A 237 -22.39 -11.97 6.21
N PHE A 238 -21.83 -10.78 6.41
CA PHE A 238 -20.55 -10.61 7.11
C PHE A 238 -20.67 -10.85 8.62
N THR A 239 -21.81 -10.48 9.23
CA THR A 239 -22.12 -10.65 10.66
C THR A 239 -22.73 -12.00 10.97
#